data_AF-A0A7W1HH11-F1
#
_entry.id   AF-A0A7W1HH11-F1
#
_cell.length_a   1.000
_cell.length_b   1.000
_cell.length_c   1.000
_cell.angle_alpha   90.00
_cell.angle_beta   90.00
_cell.angle_gamma   90.00
#
_symmetry.space_group_name_H-M   'P 1'
#
loop_
_entity.id
_entity.type
_entity.pdbx_description
1 polymer ?
#
loop_
_entity_poly.entity_id
_entity_poly.type
_entity_poly.pdbx_seq_one_letter_code
_entity_poly.pdbx_strand_id
1 'polypeptide(L)'
;DATVDELCTLLAGHRSVTVDQLDERRRQRAAHSALDAPPTLGPDFAIPPLDALPRPLGLIGAAMLATADHMFTDERPVGIGTVSYTGRALVVDDPSVAITMFEPGDVIITSATSPSWNTLLVHAGALVTANGGLVSHAAVTARDLGIPAVIGDPTACRRLRTGNVVTVDPVQAAVIAVRE
;
A
#
# COMPACT_ATOMS: atom_id res chain seq x y z
N ASP A 1 14.61 -21.34 -6.16
CA ASP A 1 13.96 -20.15 -6.71
C ASP A 1 13.61 -20.30 -8.19
N ALA A 2 13.08 -21.49 -8.47
CA ALA A 2 12.85 -21.97 -9.81
C ALA A 2 11.41 -21.62 -10.20
N THR A 3 11.17 -21.38 -11.47
CA THR A 3 9.82 -21.27 -12.01
C THR A 3 9.09 -22.61 -11.87
N VAL A 4 7.76 -22.59 -12.01
CA VAL A 4 6.95 -23.82 -11.95
C VAL A 4 7.43 -24.83 -12.98
N ASP A 5 7.71 -24.41 -14.22
CA ASP A 5 8.18 -25.29 -15.29
C ASP A 5 9.57 -25.86 -15.00
N GLU A 6 10.49 -25.04 -14.47
CA GLU A 6 11.82 -25.49 -14.06
C GLU A 6 11.72 -26.52 -12.92
N LEU A 7 10.84 -26.31 -11.93
CA LEU A 7 10.57 -27.25 -10.84
C LEU A 7 10.02 -28.57 -11.37
N CYS A 8 9.01 -28.53 -12.25
CA CYS A 8 8.44 -29.73 -12.87
C CYS A 8 9.51 -30.53 -13.62
N THR A 9 10.40 -29.83 -14.34
CA THR A 9 11.49 -30.46 -15.11
C THR A 9 12.55 -31.09 -14.18
N LEU A 10 12.91 -30.42 -13.09
CA LEU A 10 13.82 -30.94 -12.07
C LEU A 10 13.25 -32.18 -11.36
N LEU A 11 11.96 -32.15 -11.02
CA LEU A 11 11.26 -33.28 -10.39
C LEU A 11 11.15 -34.49 -11.34
N ALA A 12 11.08 -34.25 -12.65
CA ALA A 12 11.17 -35.28 -13.68
C ALA A 12 12.60 -35.83 -13.88
N GLY A 13 13.59 -35.35 -13.12
CA GLY A 13 14.98 -35.80 -13.19
C GLY A 13 15.82 -35.13 -14.29
N HIS A 14 15.27 -34.12 -14.95
CA HIS A 14 15.95 -33.38 -16.01
C HIS A 14 16.57 -32.09 -15.46
N ARG A 15 17.71 -31.67 -16.02
CA ARG A 15 18.33 -30.38 -15.66
C ARG A 15 17.75 -29.26 -16.52
N SER A 16 17.10 -28.29 -15.88
CA SER A 16 16.51 -27.11 -16.53
C SER A 16 17.16 -25.78 -16.13
N VAL A 17 17.74 -25.71 -14.92
CA VAL A 17 18.30 -24.48 -14.33
C VAL A 17 19.45 -24.81 -13.38
N THR A 18 20.45 -23.94 -13.28
CA THR A 18 21.61 -24.14 -12.40
C THR A 18 21.43 -23.51 -11.02
N VAL A 19 22.18 -23.98 -10.02
CA VAL A 19 22.15 -23.40 -8.66
C VAL A 19 22.53 -21.91 -8.68
N ASP A 20 23.56 -21.53 -9.45
CA ASP A 20 24.00 -20.13 -9.55
C ASP A 20 22.92 -19.22 -10.14
N GLN A 21 22.16 -19.71 -11.14
CA GLN A 21 21.02 -18.98 -11.71
C GLN A 21 19.90 -18.80 -10.68
N LEU A 22 19.64 -19.83 -9.87
CA LEU A 22 18.65 -19.74 -8.80
C LEU A 22 19.08 -18.77 -7.69
N ASP A 23 20.37 -18.76 -7.34
CA ASP A 23 20.90 -17.84 -6.34
C ASP A 23 20.89 -16.38 -6.82
N GLU A 24 21.27 -16.13 -8.07
CA GLU A 24 21.19 -14.80 -8.67
C GLU A 24 19.75 -14.26 -8.66
N ARG A 25 18.78 -15.07 -9.09
CA ARG A 25 17.36 -14.67 -9.07
C ARG A 25 16.87 -14.41 -7.64
N ARG A 26 17.34 -15.18 -6.66
CA ARG A 26 17.03 -14.95 -5.24
C ARG A 26 17.56 -13.62 -4.76
N ARG A 27 18.82 -13.30 -5.08
CA ARG A 27 19.45 -12.01 -4.76
C ARG A 27 18.72 -10.86 -5.44
N GLN A 28 18.34 -11.01 -6.71
CA GLN A 28 17.57 -10.00 -7.43
C GLN A 28 16.21 -9.70 -6.80
N ARG A 29 15.42 -10.73 -6.42
CA ARG A 29 14.13 -10.51 -5.72
C ARG A 29 14.29 -9.99 -4.30
N ALA A 30 15.35 -10.37 -3.61
CA ALA A 30 15.67 -9.78 -2.31
C ALA A 30 16.05 -8.29 -2.43
N ALA A 31 16.71 -7.91 -3.52
CA ALA A 31 17.12 -6.52 -3.79
C ALA A 31 16.00 -5.65 -4.39
N HIS A 32 15.05 -6.23 -5.13
CA HIS A 32 13.94 -5.52 -5.77
C HIS A 32 12.63 -5.89 -5.07
N SER A 33 12.14 -5.00 -4.21
CA SER A 33 10.85 -5.15 -3.56
C SER A 33 9.72 -4.67 -4.46
N ALA A 34 8.61 -5.41 -4.50
CA ALA A 34 7.37 -4.93 -5.13
C ALA A 34 6.80 -3.67 -4.44
N LEU A 35 7.31 -3.32 -3.25
CA LEU A 35 6.96 -2.11 -2.51
C LEU A 35 7.53 -0.83 -3.16
N ASP A 36 8.60 -0.95 -3.95
CA ASP A 36 9.26 0.16 -4.66
C ASP A 36 9.03 0.05 -6.18
N ALA A 37 7.84 -0.37 -6.59
CA ALA A 37 7.48 -0.43 -8.00
C ALA A 37 7.26 0.98 -8.58
N PRO A 38 7.61 1.23 -9.86
CA PRO A 38 7.26 2.47 -10.51
C PRO A 38 5.72 2.60 -10.61
N PRO A 39 5.17 3.82 -10.59
CA PRO A 39 3.72 4.05 -10.62
C PRO A 39 3.08 3.58 -11.94
N THR A 40 3.86 3.53 -13.02
CA THR A 40 3.41 3.03 -14.33
C THR A 40 4.40 2.00 -14.87
N LEU A 41 3.86 1.03 -15.62
CA LEU A 41 4.63 0.02 -16.34
C LEU A 41 4.20 0.02 -17.80
N GLY A 42 5.18 0.05 -18.70
CA GLY A 42 4.91 0.11 -20.14
C GLY A 42 4.68 1.53 -20.66
N PRO A 43 4.29 1.68 -21.94
CA PRO A 43 4.01 2.98 -22.53
C PRO A 43 2.72 3.58 -21.96
N ASP A 44 2.62 4.91 -21.96
CA ASP A 44 1.41 5.61 -21.56
C ASP A 44 0.21 5.14 -22.39
N PHE A 45 -0.83 4.68 -21.72
CA PHE A 45 -2.10 4.37 -22.37
C PHE A 45 -2.83 5.68 -22.67
N ALA A 46 -2.82 6.10 -23.93
CA ALA A 46 -3.60 7.25 -24.37
C ALA A 46 -5.07 6.84 -24.50
N ILE A 47 -5.93 7.47 -23.71
CA ILE A 47 -7.38 7.37 -23.89
C ILE A 47 -7.70 7.99 -25.26
N PRO A 48 -8.50 7.31 -26.12
CA PRO A 48 -8.90 7.87 -27.41
C PRO A 48 -9.54 9.24 -27.22
N PRO A 49 -9.31 10.19 -28.14
CA PRO A 49 -9.79 11.55 -27.96
C PRO A 49 -11.33 11.56 -27.93
N LEU A 50 -11.88 12.19 -26.88
CA LEU A 50 -13.32 12.10 -26.58
C LEU A 50 -14.20 12.78 -27.63
N ASP A 51 -13.63 13.67 -28.43
CA ASP A 51 -14.27 14.32 -29.57
C ASP A 51 -14.47 13.39 -30.77
N ALA A 52 -13.76 12.26 -30.83
CA ALA A 52 -13.99 11.20 -31.80
C ALA A 52 -15.24 10.35 -31.48
N LEU A 53 -15.82 10.50 -30.29
CA LEU A 53 -17.05 9.81 -29.88
C LEU A 53 -18.30 10.63 -30.23
N PRO A 54 -19.45 9.99 -30.51
CA PRO A 54 -20.74 10.67 -30.56
C PRO A 54 -20.97 11.48 -29.27
N ARG A 55 -21.46 12.73 -29.39
CA ARG A 55 -21.54 13.70 -28.27
C ARG A 55 -22.09 13.14 -26.95
N PRO A 56 -23.17 12.32 -26.92
CA PRO A 56 -23.64 11.73 -25.66
C PRO A 56 -22.60 10.84 -24.98
N LEU A 57 -21.86 10.04 -25.77
CA LEU A 57 -20.80 9.16 -25.28
C LEU A 57 -19.54 9.94 -24.89
N GLY A 58 -19.17 10.97 -25.66
CA GLY A 58 -18.06 11.85 -25.31
C GLY A 58 -18.27 12.55 -23.96
N LEU A 59 -19.50 13.00 -23.67
CA LEU A 59 -19.85 13.60 -22.38
C LEU A 59 -19.77 12.59 -21.23
N ILE A 60 -20.27 11.36 -21.41
CA ILE A 60 -20.17 10.29 -20.41
C ILE A 60 -18.70 9.95 -20.16
N GLY A 61 -17.90 9.80 -21.22
CA GLY A 61 -16.46 9.54 -21.13
C GLY A 61 -15.73 10.65 -20.37
N ALA A 62 -16.02 11.92 -20.66
CA ALA A 62 -15.44 13.06 -19.95
C ALA A 62 -15.77 13.04 -18.45
N ALA A 63 -17.03 12.77 -18.10
CA ALA A 63 -17.46 12.68 -16.71
C ALA A 63 -16.78 11.51 -15.98
N MET A 64 -16.66 10.35 -16.64
CA MET A 64 -15.97 9.18 -16.10
C MET A 64 -14.48 9.45 -15.87
N LEU A 65 -13.79 10.07 -16.85
CA LEU A 65 -12.37 10.44 -16.68
C LEU A 65 -12.20 11.41 -15.52
N ALA A 66 -12.98 12.49 -15.45
CA ALA A 66 -12.87 13.48 -14.38
C ALA A 66 -13.13 12.85 -12.99
N THR A 67 -14.06 11.89 -12.91
CA THR A 67 -14.33 11.15 -11.68
C THR A 67 -13.16 10.22 -11.32
N ALA A 68 -12.62 9.50 -12.31
CA ALA A 68 -11.49 8.61 -12.11
C ALA A 68 -10.22 9.39 -11.70
N ASP A 69 -9.98 10.55 -12.30
CA ASP A 69 -8.89 11.45 -11.95
C ASP A 69 -8.99 11.83 -10.47
N HIS A 70 -10.17 12.29 -10.04
CA HIS A 70 -10.41 12.64 -8.65
C HIS A 70 -10.32 11.46 -7.66
N MET A 71 -10.63 10.24 -8.10
CA MET A 71 -10.60 9.05 -7.24
C MET A 71 -9.25 8.34 -7.19
N PHE A 72 -8.45 8.41 -8.25
CA PHE A 72 -7.31 7.52 -8.48
C PHE A 72 -5.99 8.22 -8.84
N THR A 73 -6.00 9.51 -9.19
CA THR A 73 -4.79 10.19 -9.70
C THR A 73 -4.23 11.28 -8.80
N ASP A 74 -4.98 11.73 -7.79
CA ASP A 74 -4.44 12.66 -6.82
C ASP A 74 -3.40 11.89 -5.98
N GLU A 75 -2.11 12.20 -6.12
CA GLU A 75 -0.99 11.66 -5.30
C GLU A 75 -1.10 12.05 -3.81
N ARG A 76 -2.26 12.58 -3.41
CA ARG A 76 -2.53 13.04 -2.07
C ARG A 76 -2.94 11.86 -1.22
N PRO A 77 -2.49 11.82 0.05
CA PRO A 77 -2.99 10.84 0.98
C PRO A 77 -4.51 10.89 1.12
N VAL A 78 -5.11 9.72 1.30
CA VAL A 78 -6.54 9.56 1.55
C VAL A 78 -6.76 9.34 3.04
N GLY A 79 -7.53 10.22 3.67
CA GLY A 79 -7.97 10.04 5.04
C GLY A 79 -9.23 9.18 5.16
N ILE A 80 -9.29 8.33 6.18
CA ILE A 80 -10.41 7.45 6.49
C ILE A 80 -10.87 7.71 7.93
N GLY A 81 -12.14 8.07 8.10
CA GLY A 81 -12.72 8.45 9.39
C GLY A 81 -12.82 9.96 9.57
N THR A 82 -13.36 10.39 10.71
CA THR A 82 -13.62 11.80 11.03
C THR A 82 -13.03 12.24 12.36
N VAL A 83 -12.47 11.30 13.13
CA VAL A 83 -11.92 11.55 14.47
C VAL A 83 -10.42 11.27 14.43
N SER A 84 -9.62 12.22 14.87
CA SER A 84 -8.17 12.06 14.93
C SER A 84 -7.77 11.18 16.13
N TYR A 85 -6.66 10.46 15.99
CA TYR A 85 -6.11 9.60 17.04
C TYR A 85 -4.63 9.90 17.29
N THR A 86 -4.22 9.90 18.55
CA THR A 86 -2.82 10.09 18.95
C THR A 86 -2.32 8.85 19.67
N GLY A 87 -1.20 8.29 19.20
CA GLY A 87 -0.60 7.10 19.79
C GLY A 87 0.85 6.91 19.38
N ARG A 88 1.45 5.82 19.89
CA ARG A 88 2.82 5.44 19.58
C ARG A 88 2.88 4.83 18.17
N ALA A 89 3.78 5.33 17.34
CA ALA A 89 4.04 4.80 16.03
C ALA A 89 4.77 3.46 16.13
N LEU A 90 4.27 2.45 15.42
CA LEU A 90 4.97 1.20 15.12
C LEU A 90 5.22 1.15 13.61
N VAL A 91 6.46 1.45 13.21
CA VAL A 91 6.88 1.43 11.80
C VAL A 91 7.46 0.06 11.46
N VAL A 92 6.74 -0.73 10.68
CA VAL A 92 7.11 -2.12 10.35
C VAL A 92 6.38 -2.61 9.10
N ASP A 93 7.06 -3.38 8.23
CA ASP A 93 6.49 -3.94 7.00
C ASP A 93 6.11 -5.42 7.10
N ASP A 94 6.70 -6.14 8.06
CA ASP A 94 6.43 -7.56 8.26
C ASP A 94 5.48 -7.76 9.46
N PRO A 95 4.24 -8.25 9.23
CA PRO A 95 3.28 -8.49 10.31
C PRO A 95 3.77 -9.53 11.33
N SER A 96 4.64 -10.46 10.93
CA SER A 96 5.24 -11.45 11.84
C SER A 96 6.28 -10.86 12.77
N VAL A 97 6.93 -9.77 12.38
CA VAL A 97 7.80 -8.97 13.26
C VAL A 97 6.94 -8.04 14.11
N ALA A 98 5.93 -7.40 13.50
CA ALA A 98 5.05 -6.45 14.16
C ALA A 98 4.39 -7.04 15.42
N ILE A 99 3.90 -8.28 15.36
CA ILE A 99 3.26 -8.95 16.50
C ILE A 99 4.15 -9.11 17.73
N THR A 100 5.48 -9.04 17.56
CA THR A 100 6.44 -9.14 18.67
C THR A 100 6.70 -7.81 19.38
N MET A 101 6.37 -6.69 18.75
CA MET A 101 6.67 -5.32 19.24
C MET A 101 5.41 -4.49 19.52
N PHE A 102 4.28 -4.91 18.95
CA PHE A 102 3.01 -4.20 19.01
C PHE A 102 2.44 -4.12 20.42
N GLU A 103 1.94 -2.93 20.76
CA GLU A 103 1.12 -2.69 21.94
C GLU A 103 -0.28 -2.23 21.53
N PRO A 104 -1.35 -2.63 22.24
CA PRO A 104 -2.70 -2.18 21.95
C PRO A 104 -2.80 -0.65 21.90
N GLY A 105 -3.42 -0.13 20.85
CA GLY A 105 -3.49 1.32 20.58
C GLY A 105 -2.32 1.89 19.77
N ASP A 106 -1.31 1.09 19.41
CA ASP A 106 -0.27 1.57 18.50
C ASP A 106 -0.86 2.05 17.17
N VAL A 107 -0.22 3.07 16.61
CA VAL A 107 -0.43 3.54 15.24
C VAL A 107 0.46 2.69 14.34
N ILE A 108 -0.15 1.76 13.58
CA ILE A 108 0.59 0.93 12.64
C ILE A 108 0.95 1.77 11.43
N ILE A 109 2.25 1.81 11.10
CA ILE A 109 2.79 2.51 9.94
C ILE A 109 3.52 1.48 9.09
N THR A 110 3.03 1.24 7.88
CA THR A 110 3.55 0.17 7.01
C THR A 110 3.48 0.58 5.54
N SER A 111 4.14 -0.13 4.64
CA SER A 111 4.08 0.18 3.20
C SER A 111 2.69 -0.15 2.63
N ALA A 112 2.14 -1.31 2.95
CA ALA A 112 0.80 -1.73 2.57
C ALA A 112 0.29 -2.80 3.54
N THR A 113 -1.04 -2.97 3.63
CA THR A 113 -1.64 -4.05 4.43
C THR A 113 -2.16 -5.18 3.54
N SER A 114 -2.37 -6.33 4.17
CA SER A 114 -2.92 -7.56 3.61
C SER A 114 -3.66 -8.33 4.72
N PRO A 115 -4.39 -9.42 4.43
CA PRO A 115 -5.16 -10.13 5.45
C PRO A 115 -4.34 -10.61 6.66
N SER A 116 -3.02 -10.81 6.52
CA SER A 116 -2.13 -11.19 7.62
C SER A 116 -1.97 -10.09 8.69
N TRP A 117 -2.36 -8.85 8.40
CA TRP A 117 -2.36 -7.74 9.35
C TRP A 117 -3.60 -7.70 10.25
N ASN A 118 -4.66 -8.44 9.91
CA ASN A 118 -5.96 -8.29 10.57
C ASN A 118 -5.92 -8.57 12.07
N THR A 119 -5.05 -9.49 12.51
CA THR A 119 -4.87 -9.81 13.93
C THR A 119 -4.34 -8.61 14.74
N LEU A 120 -3.54 -7.74 14.13
CA LEU A 120 -3.02 -6.53 14.76
C LEU A 120 -3.96 -5.35 14.59
N LEU A 121 -4.56 -5.19 13.41
CA LEU A 121 -5.42 -4.05 13.08
C LEU A 121 -6.63 -3.94 14.01
N VAL A 122 -7.20 -5.06 14.45
CA VAL A 122 -8.32 -5.07 15.42
C VAL A 122 -7.95 -4.41 16.77
N HIS A 123 -6.66 -4.33 17.09
CA HIS A 123 -6.15 -3.72 18.32
C HIS A 123 -5.44 -2.39 18.08
N ALA A 124 -5.29 -1.95 16.83
CA ALA A 124 -4.58 -0.74 16.48
C ALA A 124 -5.42 0.51 16.82
N GLY A 125 -4.74 1.60 17.17
CA GLY A 125 -5.39 2.88 17.41
C GLY A 125 -5.63 3.70 16.14
N ALA A 126 -4.72 3.56 15.17
CA ALA A 126 -4.82 4.15 13.84
C ALA A 126 -3.94 3.40 12.83
N LEU A 127 -4.14 3.66 11.54
CA LEU A 127 -3.38 3.06 10.45
C LEU A 127 -2.79 4.11 9.51
N VAL A 128 -1.51 3.98 9.15
CA VAL A 128 -0.86 4.79 8.12
C VAL A 128 -0.21 3.86 7.11
N THR A 129 -0.46 4.09 5.81
CA THR A 129 0.18 3.30 4.75
C THR A 129 0.86 4.15 3.68
N ALA A 130 2.01 3.70 3.18
CA ALA A 130 2.71 4.37 2.10
C ALA A 130 1.97 4.21 0.77
N ASN A 131 1.37 3.04 0.54
CA ASN A 131 0.72 2.64 -0.68
C ASN A 131 -0.75 2.29 -0.44
N GLY A 132 -1.57 2.52 -1.46
CA GLY A 132 -3.00 2.22 -1.45
C GLY A 132 -3.83 3.46 -1.76
N GLY A 133 -5.10 3.23 -2.10
CA GLY A 133 -6.07 4.28 -2.34
C GLY A 133 -7.37 4.04 -1.58
N LEU A 134 -8.40 4.78 -1.96
CA LEU A 134 -9.72 4.82 -1.29
C LEU A 134 -10.40 3.44 -1.16
N VAL A 135 -10.09 2.51 -2.07
CA VAL A 135 -10.65 1.15 -2.13
C VAL A 135 -9.63 0.06 -1.82
N SER A 136 -8.46 0.43 -1.30
CA SER A 136 -7.44 -0.53 -0.87
C SER A 136 -7.91 -1.36 0.33
N HIS A 137 -7.26 -2.50 0.56
CA HIS A 137 -7.44 -3.31 1.76
C HIS A 137 -7.34 -2.44 3.03
N ALA A 138 -6.29 -1.62 3.14
CA ALA A 138 -6.08 -0.71 4.27
C ALA A 138 -7.28 0.23 4.49
N ALA A 139 -7.78 0.87 3.43
CA ALA A 139 -8.91 1.80 3.53
C ALA A 139 -10.22 1.11 3.92
N VAL A 140 -10.51 -0.06 3.33
CA VAL A 140 -11.72 -0.84 3.66
C VAL A 140 -11.67 -1.33 5.10
N THR A 141 -10.58 -1.97 5.50
CA THR A 141 -10.43 -2.49 6.86
C THR A 141 -10.44 -1.38 7.91
N ALA A 142 -9.85 -0.22 7.66
CA ALA A 142 -9.94 0.92 8.58
C ALA A 142 -11.39 1.38 8.82
N ARG A 143 -12.22 1.42 7.76
CA ARG A 143 -13.66 1.72 7.89
C ARG A 143 -14.39 0.66 8.69
N ASP A 144 -14.13 -0.61 8.41
CA ASP A 144 -14.79 -1.74 9.08
C ASP A 144 -14.47 -1.78 10.58
N LEU A 145 -13.23 -1.43 10.95
CA LEU A 145 -12.77 -1.39 12.34
C LEU A 145 -13.05 -0.05 13.03
N GLY A 146 -13.49 0.97 12.30
CA GLY A 146 -13.76 2.31 12.85
C GLY A 146 -12.51 3.03 13.36
N ILE A 147 -11.32 2.67 12.88
CA ILE A 147 -10.06 3.32 13.26
C ILE A 147 -9.70 4.40 12.23
N PRO A 148 -9.17 5.56 12.65
CA PRO A 148 -8.72 6.56 11.70
C PRO A 148 -7.52 6.07 10.92
N ALA A 149 -7.45 6.43 9.64
CA ALA A 149 -6.32 6.08 8.80
C ALA A 149 -5.92 7.17 7.80
N VAL A 150 -4.65 7.16 7.42
CA VAL A 150 -4.10 7.94 6.31
C VAL A 150 -3.40 6.98 5.34
N ILE A 151 -3.91 6.90 4.12
CA ILE A 151 -3.55 5.89 3.12
C ILE A 151 -2.85 6.57 1.95
N GLY A 152 -1.76 5.99 1.45
CA GLY A 152 -1.03 6.58 0.32
C GLY A 152 -0.12 7.75 0.72
N ASP A 153 0.45 7.73 1.94
CA ASP A 153 1.44 8.73 2.39
C ASP A 153 2.84 8.14 2.54
N PRO A 154 3.58 7.94 1.43
CA PRO A 154 4.93 7.41 1.49
C PRO A 154 5.91 8.35 2.20
N THR A 155 5.59 9.64 2.27
CA THR A 155 6.42 10.64 2.93
C THR A 155 6.34 10.51 4.45
N ALA A 156 5.14 10.33 5.02
CA ALA A 156 4.97 10.04 6.43
C ALA A 156 5.66 8.73 6.82
N CYS A 157 5.45 7.65 6.07
CA CYS A 157 6.07 6.35 6.33
C CYS A 157 7.60 6.41 6.33
N ARG A 158 8.23 7.18 5.43
CA ARG A 158 9.69 7.37 5.42
C ARG A 158 10.22 8.28 6.52
N ARG A 159 9.42 9.24 6.99
CA ARG A 159 9.86 10.25 7.98
C ARG A 159 9.74 9.75 9.43
N LEU A 160 8.71 8.97 9.74
CA LEU A 160 8.39 8.54 11.09
C LEU A 160 9.26 7.35 11.51
N ARG A 161 9.43 7.18 12.82
CA ARG A 161 10.19 6.06 13.42
C ARG A 161 9.36 5.42 14.52
N THR A 162 9.57 4.12 14.73
CA THR A 162 8.96 3.38 15.85
C THR A 162 9.25 4.09 17.17
N GLY A 163 8.21 4.22 18.01
CA GLY A 163 8.26 4.91 19.30
C GLY A 163 7.88 6.39 19.24
N ASN A 164 7.80 7.03 18.07
CA ASN A 164 7.31 8.41 17.98
C ASN A 164 5.85 8.50 18.41
N VAL A 165 5.47 9.52 19.18
CA VAL A 165 4.05 9.84 19.40
C VAL A 165 3.56 10.64 18.19
N VAL A 166 2.52 10.14 17.54
CA VAL A 166 1.97 10.73 16.31
C VAL A 166 0.47 10.93 16.43
N THR A 167 -0.02 12.01 15.85
CA THR A 167 -1.45 12.26 15.62
C THR A 167 -1.77 11.95 14.17
N VAL A 168 -2.72 11.04 13.96
CA VAL A 168 -3.31 10.73 12.65
C VAL A 168 -4.60 11.53 12.52
N ASP A 169 -4.65 12.45 11.57
CA ASP A 169 -5.84 13.24 11.25
C ASP A 169 -6.42 12.81 9.89
N PRO A 170 -7.55 12.08 9.88
CA PRO A 170 -8.15 11.62 8.63
C PRO A 170 -8.95 12.70 7.89
N VAL A 171 -9.30 13.82 8.52
CA VAL A 171 -10.04 14.91 7.85
C VAL A 171 -9.07 15.74 7.01
N GLN A 172 -7.87 15.99 7.52
CA GLN A 172 -6.80 16.68 6.80
C GLN A 172 -5.90 15.74 6.00
N ALA A 173 -6.13 14.42 6.11
CA ALA A 173 -5.27 13.37 5.55
C ALA A 173 -3.79 13.57 5.91
N ALA A 174 -3.52 13.83 7.19
CA ALA A 174 -2.19 14.23 7.67
C ALA A 174 -1.72 13.41 8.87
N VAL A 175 -0.40 13.22 8.97
CA VAL A 175 0.25 12.57 10.12
C VAL A 175 1.30 13.48 10.75
N ILE A 176 1.04 13.90 11.97
CA ILE A 176 1.82 14.91 12.69
C ILE A 176 2.59 14.23 13.82
N ALA A 177 3.91 14.42 13.84
CA ALA A 177 4.71 13.98 14.99
C ALA A 177 4.56 15.00 16.12
N VAL A 178 4.20 14.52 17.31
CA VAL A 178 4.15 15.36 18.51
C VAL A 178 5.58 15.57 18.99
N ARG A 179 6.02 16.84 19.06
CA ARG A 179 7.32 17.18 19.65
C ARG A 179 7.13 17.33 21.16
N GLU A 180 8.03 16.72 21.93
CA GLU A 180 8.25 17.07 23.34
C GLU A 180 8.93 18.43 23.47
#